data_AF-A2BK07-F1
#
_entry.id   AF-A2BK07-F1
#
_cell.length_a   1.000
_cell.length_b   1.000
_cell.length_c   1.000
_cell.angle_alpha   90.00
_cell.angle_beta   90.00
_cell.angle_gamma   90.00
#
_symmetry.space_group_name_H-M   'P 1'
#
loop_
_entity.id
_entity.type
_entity.pdbx_description
1 polymer ?
#
loop_
_entity_poly.entity_id
_entity_poly.type
_entity_poly.pdbx_seq_one_letter_code
_entity_poly.pdbx_strand_id
1 'polypeptide(L)'
;MAYAGVADLPLHTGHVPAWLAAYMKKLARAIMEAVVEFYGPRRLVEYFADPVWFQAFNNAIGMDWDSSGSTTVTIGIVRQVVEETPHLGIGVAGGKGRRARETPKDLEIIGERLGLPSRIVEELKYVSRLAAKTDSAVLQDGYTLYHHSVIVSEDGAWVVIQQGMNVEAKMARRYHWRSPLPRTPTLEPHSAIASQRREDFVVDLTSRKSLEARRLIVDLASENPSRLASSIREAYALAKGIVPLTMWSNVRDEARRVIEQYRRYYRPQLKPPKNIEAVLRRVWELSPRSFEELVMIEGVGPATLRSLALVAEIIYGVPISHHDPASSPIDPFRYAYIAGGKDGVPFPFRRDYAEKVLEFLEAVIREARLDEKSKRRALARIQRLASLLPK
;
A
#
# COMPACT_ATOMS: atom_id res chain seq x y z
N MET A 1 -24.08 -15.85 -17.20
CA MET A 1 -23.19 -14.83 -17.78
C MET A 1 -22.28 -14.34 -16.67
N ALA A 2 -20.96 -14.51 -16.81
CA ALA A 2 -20.00 -13.98 -15.85
C ALA A 2 -19.86 -12.48 -16.11
N TYR A 3 -20.39 -11.66 -15.22
CA TYR A 3 -20.10 -10.22 -15.22
C TYR A 3 -18.69 -10.05 -14.68
N ALA A 4 -17.70 -9.95 -15.58
CA ALA A 4 -16.35 -9.54 -15.23
C ALA A 4 -16.29 -8.01 -15.32
N GLY A 5 -16.12 -7.35 -14.18
CA GLY A 5 -16.01 -5.91 -14.04
C GLY A 5 -14.74 -5.56 -13.27
N VAL A 6 -13.61 -5.71 -13.95
CA VAL A 6 -12.28 -5.26 -13.50
C VAL A 6 -12.39 -3.86 -12.86
N ALA A 7 -11.82 -3.61 -11.67
CA ALA A 7 -11.74 -2.28 -11.07
C ALA A 7 -10.48 -1.49 -11.40
N ASP A 8 -10.66 -0.29 -11.95
CA ASP A 8 -9.59 0.61 -12.35
C ASP A 8 -9.22 1.58 -11.22
N LEU A 9 -8.01 2.12 -11.24
CA LEU A 9 -7.68 3.28 -10.40
C LEU A 9 -7.03 4.35 -11.28
N PRO A 10 -7.70 4.79 -12.36
CA PRO A 10 -7.20 5.81 -13.27
C PRO A 10 -7.10 7.15 -12.53
N LEU A 11 -6.21 8.01 -13.00
CA LEU A 11 -6.08 9.34 -12.44
C LEU A 11 -7.27 10.21 -12.83
N HIS A 12 -8.14 10.52 -11.86
CA HIS A 12 -9.32 11.35 -12.04
C HIS A 12 -9.13 12.70 -11.36
N THR A 13 -9.69 13.75 -11.95
CA THR A 13 -9.55 15.15 -11.47
C THR A 13 -10.80 15.69 -10.75
N GLY A 14 -11.87 14.89 -10.65
CA GLY A 14 -13.13 15.26 -10.01
C GLY A 14 -13.11 15.18 -8.48
N HIS A 15 -13.85 16.08 -7.84
CA HIS A 15 -14.06 16.08 -6.38
C HIS A 15 -15.41 15.45 -6.05
N VAL A 16 -15.51 14.84 -4.86
CA VAL A 16 -16.79 14.34 -4.35
C VAL A 16 -17.66 15.52 -3.90
N PRO A 17 -18.89 15.68 -4.40
CA PRO A 17 -19.80 16.71 -3.93
C PRO A 17 -20.09 16.55 -2.43
N ALA A 18 -20.20 17.67 -1.70
CA ALA A 18 -20.42 17.66 -0.25
C ALA A 18 -21.68 16.87 0.16
N TRP A 19 -22.75 16.95 -0.63
CA TRP A 19 -23.97 16.19 -0.37
C TRP A 19 -23.73 14.67 -0.46
N LEU A 20 -22.92 14.21 -1.42
CA LEU A 20 -22.60 12.80 -1.57
C LEU A 20 -21.68 12.34 -0.44
N ALA A 21 -20.66 13.14 -0.10
CA ALA A 21 -19.78 12.87 1.03
C ALA A 21 -20.54 12.71 2.36
N ALA A 22 -21.62 13.48 2.57
CA ALA A 22 -22.48 13.32 3.75
C ALA A 22 -23.19 11.96 3.77
N TYR A 23 -23.70 11.47 2.63
CA TYR A 23 -24.27 10.12 2.54
C TYR A 23 -23.20 9.03 2.69
N MET A 24 -22.04 9.19 2.05
CA MET A 24 -20.90 8.29 2.21
C MET A 24 -20.53 8.10 3.68
N LYS A 25 -20.49 9.20 4.45
CA LYS A 25 -20.19 9.16 5.89
C LYS A 25 -21.26 8.41 6.69
N LYS A 26 -22.54 8.63 6.40
CA LYS A 26 -23.65 7.89 7.05
C LYS A 26 -23.57 6.39 6.77
N LEU A 27 -23.38 6.01 5.50
CA LEU A 27 -23.27 4.61 5.08
C LEU A 27 -22.03 3.95 5.67
N ALA A 28 -20.88 4.62 5.59
CA ALA A 28 -19.64 4.16 6.20
C ALA A 28 -19.81 3.89 7.69
N ARG A 29 -20.40 4.84 8.42
CA ARG A 29 -20.70 4.68 9.85
C ARG A 29 -21.58 3.47 10.13
N ALA A 30 -22.71 3.32 9.43
CA ALA A 30 -23.63 2.20 9.64
C ALA A 30 -22.97 0.84 9.35
N ILE A 31 -22.18 0.74 8.28
CA ILE A 31 -21.46 -0.49 7.93
C ILE A 31 -20.38 -0.81 8.98
N MET A 32 -19.60 0.18 9.39
CA MET A 32 -18.53 0.00 10.38
C MET A 32 -19.09 -0.36 11.76
N GLU A 33 -20.14 0.33 12.22
CA GLU A 33 -20.83 0.01 13.47
C GLU A 33 -21.39 -1.42 13.43
N ALA A 34 -22.01 -1.84 12.32
CA ALA A 34 -22.49 -3.22 12.18
C ALA A 34 -21.35 -4.24 12.27
N VAL A 35 -20.22 -4.01 11.59
CA VAL A 35 -19.07 -4.93 11.64
C VAL A 35 -18.51 -5.02 13.07
N VAL A 36 -18.33 -3.88 13.74
CA VAL A 36 -17.80 -3.85 15.11
C VAL A 36 -18.78 -4.50 16.09
N GLU A 37 -20.08 -4.25 15.94
CA GLU A 37 -21.10 -4.85 16.79
C GLU A 37 -21.09 -6.38 16.67
N PHE A 38 -21.03 -6.93 15.45
CA PHE A 38 -21.09 -8.38 15.26
C PHE A 38 -19.75 -9.10 15.46
N TYR A 39 -18.63 -8.47 15.13
CA TYR A 39 -17.33 -9.15 15.03
C TYR A 39 -16.18 -8.44 15.75
N GLY A 40 -16.42 -7.26 16.32
CA GLY A 40 -15.44 -6.49 17.07
C GLY A 40 -14.51 -5.61 16.20
N PRO A 41 -13.76 -4.69 16.84
CA PRO A 41 -12.89 -3.72 16.15
C PRO A 41 -11.78 -4.37 15.32
N ARG A 42 -11.13 -5.42 15.84
CA ARG A 42 -10.11 -6.19 15.11
C ARG A 42 -10.60 -6.65 13.74
N ARG A 43 -11.83 -7.18 13.67
CA ARG A 43 -12.35 -7.72 12.42
C ARG A 43 -12.52 -6.65 11.35
N LEU A 44 -12.92 -5.44 11.76
CA LEU A 44 -13.02 -4.31 10.84
C LEU A 44 -11.65 -3.95 10.24
N VAL A 45 -10.59 -3.95 11.05
CA VAL A 45 -9.21 -3.75 10.58
C VAL A 45 -8.76 -4.86 9.62
N GLU A 46 -9.03 -6.13 9.96
CA GLU A 46 -8.74 -7.28 9.10
C GLU A 46 -9.46 -7.19 7.74
N TYR A 47 -10.70 -6.71 7.74
CA TYR A 47 -11.48 -6.48 6.53
C TYR A 47 -10.91 -5.34 5.68
N PHE A 48 -10.47 -4.23 6.27
CA PHE A 48 -9.76 -3.19 5.51
C PHE A 48 -8.43 -3.66 4.93
N ALA A 49 -7.79 -4.67 5.53
CA ALA A 49 -6.59 -5.30 4.97
C ALA A 49 -6.88 -6.09 3.69
N ASP A 50 -8.09 -6.60 3.52
CA ASP A 50 -8.50 -7.27 2.29
C ASP A 50 -8.77 -6.22 1.18
N PRO A 51 -8.03 -6.25 0.06
CA PRO A 51 -8.20 -5.26 -1.02
C PRO A 51 -9.58 -5.33 -1.68
N VAL A 52 -10.20 -6.52 -1.77
CA VAL A 52 -11.54 -6.71 -2.34
C VAL A 52 -12.58 -6.13 -1.40
N TRP A 53 -12.48 -6.42 -0.10
CA TRP A 53 -13.41 -5.86 0.88
C TRP A 53 -13.27 -4.34 0.96
N PHE A 54 -12.06 -3.80 0.96
CA PHE A 54 -11.83 -2.36 0.91
C PHE A 54 -12.53 -1.72 -0.29
N GLN A 55 -12.40 -2.30 -1.47
CA GLN A 55 -13.03 -1.77 -2.68
C GLN A 55 -14.55 -1.98 -2.68
N ALA A 56 -15.05 -3.08 -2.12
CA ALA A 56 -16.47 -3.31 -1.91
C ALA A 56 -17.07 -2.26 -0.97
N PHE A 57 -16.37 -1.95 0.13
CA PHE A 57 -16.75 -0.90 1.08
C PHE A 57 -16.78 0.47 0.39
N ASN A 58 -15.74 0.82 -0.36
CA ASN A 58 -15.68 2.03 -1.20
C ASN A 58 -16.92 2.16 -2.11
N ASN A 59 -17.26 1.09 -2.82
CA ASN A 59 -18.38 1.09 -3.75
C ASN A 59 -19.73 1.15 -3.00
N ALA A 60 -19.85 0.45 -1.86
CA ALA A 60 -21.06 0.41 -1.05
C ALA A 60 -21.42 1.77 -0.45
N ILE A 61 -20.42 2.62 -0.17
CA ILE A 61 -20.66 3.99 0.32
C ILE A 61 -20.96 4.98 -0.81
N GLY A 62 -20.88 4.58 -2.07
CA GLY A 62 -21.21 5.41 -3.24
C GLY A 62 -20.02 6.07 -3.94
N MET A 63 -18.81 5.59 -3.68
CA MET A 63 -17.61 6.02 -4.42
C MET A 63 -17.46 5.21 -5.72
N ASP A 64 -16.82 5.82 -6.72
CA ASP A 64 -16.52 5.16 -7.98
C ASP A 64 -15.64 3.92 -7.78
N TRP A 65 -15.93 2.89 -8.58
CA TRP A 65 -15.19 1.64 -8.59
C TRP A 65 -13.84 1.80 -9.29
N ASP A 66 -13.77 2.69 -10.28
CA ASP A 66 -12.64 3.00 -11.15
C ASP A 66 -12.00 4.35 -10.84
N SER A 67 -11.46 4.57 -9.64
CA SER A 67 -10.91 5.90 -9.33
C SER A 67 -9.66 5.87 -8.47
N SER A 68 -8.62 6.61 -8.89
CA SER A 68 -7.50 7.00 -8.01
C SER A 68 -7.96 7.75 -6.76
N GLY A 69 -9.18 8.29 -6.76
CA GLY A 69 -9.85 8.83 -5.60
C GLY A 69 -10.31 7.75 -4.61
N SER A 70 -10.61 6.52 -5.04
CA SER A 70 -11.27 5.48 -4.24
C SER A 70 -10.57 5.23 -2.91
N THR A 71 -9.25 5.02 -2.91
CA THR A 71 -8.49 4.84 -1.67
C THR A 71 -8.55 6.06 -0.78
N THR A 72 -8.30 7.23 -1.37
CA THR A 72 -8.01 8.44 -0.60
C THR A 72 -9.27 9.11 -0.05
N VAL A 73 -10.37 9.04 -0.80
CA VAL A 73 -11.70 9.47 -0.36
C VAL A 73 -12.21 8.49 0.69
N THR A 74 -12.14 7.18 0.43
CA THR A 74 -12.61 6.17 1.39
C THR A 74 -11.90 6.31 2.73
N ILE A 75 -10.56 6.39 2.75
CA ILE A 75 -9.83 6.63 4.00
C ILE A 75 -10.21 7.96 4.65
N GLY A 76 -10.41 9.02 3.87
CA GLY A 76 -10.87 10.31 4.37
C GLY A 76 -12.25 10.26 5.03
N ILE A 77 -13.18 9.49 4.47
CA ILE A 77 -14.52 9.25 5.05
C ILE A 77 -14.42 8.38 6.30
N VAL A 78 -13.67 7.28 6.25
CA VAL A 78 -13.45 6.39 7.39
C VAL A 78 -12.85 7.16 8.56
N ARG A 79 -11.84 8.01 8.31
CA ARG A 79 -11.25 8.87 9.36
C ARG A 79 -12.28 9.76 10.03
N GLN A 80 -13.12 10.46 9.25
CA GLN A 80 -14.18 11.31 9.81
C GLN A 80 -15.19 10.51 10.65
N VAL A 81 -15.59 9.32 10.18
CA VAL A 81 -16.49 8.44 10.94
C VAL A 81 -15.86 8.09 12.29
N VAL A 82 -14.60 7.68 12.29
CA VAL A 82 -13.89 7.20 13.49
C VAL A 82 -13.67 8.33 14.50
N GLU A 83 -13.40 9.55 14.01
CA GLU A 83 -13.29 10.75 14.86
C GLU A 83 -14.64 11.09 15.53
N GLU A 84 -15.77 10.84 14.87
CA GLU A 84 -17.13 11.06 15.41
C GLU A 84 -17.69 9.89 16.20
N THR A 85 -17.05 8.72 16.15
CA THR A 85 -17.51 7.49 16.83
C THR A 85 -16.38 6.81 17.63
N PRO A 86 -15.85 7.45 18.69
CA PRO A 86 -14.73 6.89 19.46
C PRO A 86 -14.98 5.50 20.04
N HIS A 87 -16.24 5.18 20.34
CA HIS A 87 -16.69 3.88 20.86
C HIS A 87 -16.50 2.70 19.89
N LEU A 88 -16.17 2.95 18.61
CA LEU A 88 -15.83 1.89 17.66
C LEU A 88 -14.50 1.20 18.01
N GLY A 89 -13.66 1.80 18.86
CA GLY A 89 -12.35 1.25 19.19
C GLY A 89 -11.40 1.23 17.98
N ILE A 90 -11.53 2.18 17.06
CA ILE A 90 -10.70 2.29 15.85
C ILE A 90 -9.92 3.63 15.86
N GLY A 91 -8.77 3.66 15.20
CA GLY A 91 -8.01 4.87 14.90
C GLY A 91 -7.52 4.86 13.45
N VAL A 92 -7.39 6.06 12.86
CA VAL A 92 -6.87 6.24 11.50
C VAL A 92 -5.82 7.34 11.52
N ALA A 93 -4.57 6.97 11.23
CA ALA A 93 -3.44 7.88 11.11
C ALA A 93 -3.09 8.12 9.63
N GLY A 94 -2.52 9.29 9.34
CA GLY A 94 -1.99 9.61 8.03
C GLY A 94 -3.02 10.20 7.04
N GLY A 95 -2.68 10.15 5.75
CA GLY A 95 -3.48 10.68 4.66
C GLY A 95 -2.63 11.08 3.44
N LYS A 96 -3.04 12.15 2.74
CA LYS A 96 -2.28 12.74 1.63
C LYS A 96 -1.27 13.78 2.12
N GLY A 97 -0.20 13.97 1.34
CA GLY A 97 0.70 15.13 1.45
C GLY A 97 1.29 15.29 2.85
N ARG A 98 1.05 16.44 3.50
CA ARG A 98 1.56 16.73 4.84
C ARG A 98 1.11 15.70 5.88
N ARG A 99 -0.15 15.24 5.81
CA ARG A 99 -0.70 14.26 6.78
C ARG A 99 0.04 12.93 6.73
N ALA A 100 0.51 12.48 5.56
CA ALA A 100 1.33 11.27 5.44
C ALA A 100 2.59 11.34 6.32
N ARG A 101 3.19 12.53 6.45
CA ARG A 101 4.39 12.77 7.27
C ARG A 101 4.08 12.91 8.76
N GLU A 102 2.85 13.27 9.11
CA GLU A 102 2.38 13.41 10.49
C GLU A 102 1.86 12.10 11.09
N THR A 103 1.85 11.01 10.31
CA THR A 103 1.40 9.67 10.76
C THR A 103 2.00 9.23 12.11
N PRO A 104 3.31 9.38 12.39
CA PRO A 104 3.85 9.00 13.70
C PRO A 104 3.24 9.76 14.88
N LYS A 105 2.91 11.05 14.68
CA LYS A 105 2.25 11.89 15.68
C LYS A 105 0.77 11.54 15.82
N ASP A 106 0.08 11.29 14.70
CA ASP A 106 -1.30 10.79 14.71
C ASP A 106 -1.38 9.48 15.53
N LEU A 107 -0.41 8.58 15.39
CA LEU A 107 -0.34 7.30 16.11
C LEU A 107 -0.13 7.45 17.62
N GLU A 108 0.59 8.48 18.08
CA GLU A 108 0.71 8.80 19.52
C GLU A 108 -0.65 9.19 20.10
N ILE A 109 -1.34 10.13 19.46
CA ILE A 109 -2.65 10.63 19.87
C ILE A 109 -3.69 9.49 19.86
N ILE A 110 -3.66 8.66 18.81
CA ILE A 110 -4.55 7.49 18.70
C ILE A 110 -4.23 6.46 19.78
N GLY A 111 -2.95 6.22 20.06
CA GLY A 111 -2.51 5.30 21.10
C GLY A 111 -3.03 5.69 22.48
N GLU A 112 -2.92 6.97 22.84
CA GLU A 112 -3.48 7.51 24.08
C GLU A 112 -5.02 7.34 24.13
N ARG A 113 -5.70 7.72 23.05
CA ARG A 113 -7.17 7.64 22.96
C ARG A 113 -7.70 6.22 23.08
N LEU A 114 -7.01 5.24 22.50
CA LEU A 114 -7.39 3.83 22.50
C LEU A 114 -6.82 3.05 23.70
N GLY A 115 -6.02 3.69 24.57
CA GLY A 115 -5.38 3.02 25.70
C GLY A 115 -4.34 1.97 25.28
N LEU A 116 -3.70 2.14 24.12
CA LEU A 116 -2.70 1.19 23.62
C LEU A 116 -1.40 1.28 24.44
N PRO A 117 -0.78 0.13 24.81
CA PRO A 117 0.52 0.14 25.45
C PRO A 117 1.58 0.85 24.59
N SER A 118 2.52 1.58 25.21
CA SER A 118 3.57 2.31 24.49
C SER A 118 4.37 1.41 23.53
N ARG A 119 4.58 0.13 23.87
CA ARG A 119 5.21 -0.86 22.99
C ARG A 119 4.48 -1.01 21.64
N ILE A 120 3.15 -1.04 21.67
CA ILE A 120 2.31 -1.16 20.46
C ILE A 120 2.38 0.13 19.66
N VAL A 121 2.36 1.30 20.31
CA VAL A 121 2.49 2.59 19.62
C VAL A 121 3.83 2.71 18.89
N GLU A 122 4.93 2.30 19.52
CA GLU A 122 6.25 2.27 18.87
C GLU A 122 6.31 1.26 17.72
N GLU A 123 5.67 0.08 17.87
CA GLU A 123 5.52 -0.89 16.79
C GLU A 123 4.77 -0.26 15.60
N LEU A 124 3.66 0.47 15.85
CA LEU A 124 2.88 1.15 14.81
C LEU A 124 3.69 2.21 14.06
N LYS A 125 4.51 3.00 14.76
CA LYS A 125 5.41 3.99 14.14
C LYS A 125 6.47 3.32 13.27
N TYR A 126 7.03 2.22 13.77
CA TYR A 126 8.00 1.41 13.04
C TYR A 126 7.39 0.83 11.76
N VAL A 127 6.22 0.18 11.83
CA VAL A 127 5.58 -0.43 10.64
C VAL A 127 5.10 0.62 9.65
N SER A 128 4.63 1.78 10.12
CA SER A 128 4.29 2.93 9.26
C SER A 128 5.51 3.36 8.42
N ARG A 129 6.66 3.56 9.07
CA ARG A 129 7.90 3.98 8.39
C ARG A 129 8.41 2.88 7.46
N LEU A 130 8.41 1.63 7.91
CA LEU A 130 8.89 0.48 7.15
C LEU A 130 8.07 0.27 5.88
N ALA A 131 6.74 0.32 5.98
CA ALA A 131 5.84 0.18 4.84
C ALA A 131 6.07 1.31 3.83
N ALA A 132 6.19 2.56 4.29
CA ALA A 132 6.47 3.69 3.41
C ALA A 132 7.83 3.56 2.71
N LYS A 133 8.87 3.10 3.40
CA LYS A 133 10.20 2.84 2.81
C LYS A 133 10.17 1.67 1.84
N THR A 134 9.47 0.60 2.16
CA THR A 134 9.39 -0.59 1.31
C THR A 134 8.70 -0.27 0.00
N ASP A 135 7.55 0.39 0.05
CA ASP A 135 6.72 0.66 -1.13
C ASP A 135 7.24 1.84 -1.98
N SER A 136 8.24 2.58 -1.48
CA SER A 136 8.88 3.67 -2.23
C SER A 136 10.32 3.39 -2.67
N ALA A 137 11.04 2.49 -1.99
CA ALA A 137 12.47 2.30 -2.21
C ALA A 137 12.89 0.84 -2.44
N VAL A 138 12.24 -0.11 -1.77
CA VAL A 138 12.60 -1.54 -1.87
C VAL A 138 11.88 -2.17 -3.07
N LEU A 139 10.59 -1.89 -3.24
CA LEU A 139 9.85 -2.15 -4.47
C LEU A 139 9.87 -0.86 -5.31
N GLN A 140 10.54 -0.90 -6.46
CA GLN A 140 10.59 0.22 -7.39
C GLN A 140 9.88 -0.15 -8.67
N ASP A 141 8.57 0.09 -8.68
CA ASP A 141 7.63 -0.29 -9.73
C ASP A 141 7.16 0.91 -10.58
N GLY A 142 7.75 2.08 -10.38
CA GLY A 142 7.40 3.30 -11.11
C GLY A 142 6.24 4.09 -10.51
N TYR A 143 5.67 3.67 -9.38
CA TYR A 143 4.61 4.38 -8.68
C TYR A 143 5.18 5.20 -7.51
N THR A 144 4.94 6.50 -7.51
CA THR A 144 5.37 7.37 -6.41
C THR A 144 4.28 7.43 -5.34
N LEU A 145 4.64 7.16 -4.08
CA LEU A 145 3.70 7.24 -2.95
C LEU A 145 3.03 8.62 -2.85
N TYR A 146 1.70 8.60 -2.86
CA TYR A 146 0.84 9.78 -2.83
C TYR A 146 -0.06 9.82 -1.59
N HIS A 147 -0.38 8.64 -1.04
CA HIS A 147 -1.20 8.48 0.15
C HIS A 147 -0.62 7.39 1.05
N HIS A 148 -0.60 7.63 2.36
CA HIS A 148 -0.16 6.69 3.38
C HIS A 148 -1.10 6.76 4.57
N SER A 149 -1.68 5.63 4.99
CA SER A 149 -2.53 5.59 6.17
C SER A 149 -2.36 4.29 6.95
N VAL A 150 -2.53 4.40 8.27
CA VAL A 150 -2.56 3.27 9.19
C VAL A 150 -3.92 3.25 9.87
N ILE A 151 -4.63 2.12 9.80
CA ILE A 151 -5.86 1.89 10.58
C ILE A 151 -5.51 0.91 11.69
N VAL A 152 -5.91 1.21 12.91
CA VAL A 152 -5.60 0.43 14.11
C VAL A 152 -6.84 0.22 14.97
N SER A 153 -6.96 -0.95 15.61
CA SER A 153 -7.99 -1.24 16.61
C SER A 153 -7.47 -1.09 18.04
N GLU A 154 -8.39 -0.97 19.00
CA GLU A 154 -8.10 -0.86 20.45
C GLU A 154 -7.32 -2.05 21.02
N ASP A 155 -7.34 -3.21 20.34
CA ASP A 155 -6.58 -4.40 20.71
C ASP A 155 -5.26 -4.54 19.91
N GLY A 156 -4.85 -3.49 19.21
CA GLY A 156 -3.56 -3.36 18.54
C GLY A 156 -3.43 -4.04 17.18
N ALA A 157 -4.52 -4.60 16.61
CA ALA A 157 -4.50 -5.04 15.22
C ALA A 157 -4.36 -3.83 14.29
N TRP A 158 -3.64 -3.98 13.19
CA TRP A 158 -3.42 -2.86 12.27
C TRP A 158 -3.34 -3.27 10.81
N VAL A 159 -3.61 -2.30 9.94
CA VAL A 159 -3.40 -2.35 8.49
C VAL A 159 -2.75 -1.05 8.03
N VAL A 160 -1.76 -1.15 7.14
CA VAL A 160 -1.24 0.01 6.39
C VAL A 160 -1.78 -0.06 4.97
N ILE A 161 -2.41 1.03 4.52
CA ILE A 161 -2.95 1.16 3.17
C ILE A 161 -2.28 2.36 2.50
N GLN A 162 -1.53 2.07 1.44
CA GLN A 162 -0.78 3.07 0.69
C GLN A 162 -1.28 3.14 -0.75
N GLN A 163 -1.18 4.33 -1.36
CA GLN A 163 -1.42 4.49 -2.79
C GLN A 163 -0.22 5.15 -3.46
N GLY A 164 0.35 4.45 -4.44
CA GLY A 164 1.33 4.99 -5.38
C GLY A 164 0.66 5.47 -6.67
N MET A 165 1.27 6.45 -7.33
CA MET A 165 0.77 7.06 -8.56
C MET A 165 1.84 7.00 -9.64
N ASN A 166 1.47 6.54 -10.83
CA ASN A 166 2.29 6.62 -12.03
C ASN A 166 1.61 7.59 -13.00
N VAL A 167 2.19 8.79 -13.13
CA VAL A 167 1.62 9.89 -13.94
C VAL A 167 1.70 9.59 -15.43
N GLU A 168 2.79 8.95 -15.87
CA GLU A 168 3.00 8.60 -17.29
C GLU A 168 2.00 7.53 -17.73
N ALA A 169 1.81 6.49 -16.91
CA ALA A 169 0.81 5.45 -17.17
C ALA A 169 -0.63 5.90 -16.86
N LYS A 170 -0.81 7.04 -16.18
CA LYS A 170 -2.10 7.51 -15.63
C LYS A 170 -2.79 6.47 -14.74
N MET A 171 -2.00 5.73 -13.97
CA MET A 171 -2.48 4.66 -13.08
C MET A 171 -2.17 4.95 -11.62
N ALA A 172 -3.01 4.46 -10.72
CA ALA A 172 -2.67 4.29 -9.32
C ALA A 172 -2.51 2.81 -8.96
N ARG A 173 -1.74 2.56 -7.90
CA ARG A 173 -1.48 1.24 -7.33
C ARG A 173 -1.68 1.30 -5.83
N ARG A 174 -2.40 0.33 -5.27
CA ARG A 174 -2.70 0.29 -3.83
C ARG A 174 -1.96 -0.86 -3.17
N TYR A 175 -1.26 -0.57 -2.09
CA TYR A 175 -0.45 -1.52 -1.33
C TYR A 175 -1.08 -1.74 0.04
N HIS A 176 -1.20 -2.99 0.45
CA HIS A 176 -1.80 -3.39 1.72
C HIS A 176 -0.80 -4.17 2.56
N TRP A 177 -0.59 -3.73 3.78
CA TRP A 177 0.14 -4.44 4.82
C TRP A 177 -0.79 -4.73 5.97
N ARG A 178 -0.60 -5.85 6.66
CA ARG A 178 -1.45 -6.23 7.80
C ARG A 178 -0.62 -6.80 8.94
N SER A 179 -1.12 -6.65 10.16
CA SER A 179 -0.63 -7.40 11.31
C SER A 179 -1.00 -8.90 11.22
N PRO A 180 -0.15 -9.83 11.70
CA PRO A 180 1.22 -9.61 12.13
C PRO A 180 2.18 -9.48 10.94
N LEU A 181 3.32 -8.81 11.15
CA LEU A 181 4.40 -8.79 10.17
C LEU A 181 4.97 -10.21 9.95
N PRO A 182 5.48 -10.50 8.73
CA PRO A 182 6.28 -11.70 8.51
C PRO A 182 7.58 -11.64 9.33
N ARG A 183 8.22 -12.81 9.51
CA ARG A 183 9.50 -12.93 10.23
C ARG A 183 10.60 -12.00 9.71
N THR A 184 10.59 -11.73 8.41
CA THR A 184 11.47 -10.74 7.77
C THR A 184 10.59 -9.63 7.19
N PRO A 185 10.43 -8.50 7.90
CA PRO A 185 9.47 -7.44 7.56
C PRO A 185 9.62 -6.80 6.17
N THR A 186 10.75 -6.99 5.49
CA THR A 186 11.01 -6.48 4.12
C THR A 186 10.90 -7.56 3.04
N LEU A 187 10.61 -8.82 3.39
CA LEU A 187 10.55 -9.95 2.47
C LEU A 187 9.10 -10.32 2.19
N GLU A 188 8.65 -10.03 0.96
CA GLU A 188 7.27 -10.21 0.49
C GLU A 188 6.22 -9.77 1.54
N PRO A 189 6.29 -8.53 2.04
CA PRO A 189 5.52 -8.13 3.22
C PRO A 189 4.07 -7.74 2.91
N HIS A 190 3.75 -7.52 1.64
CA HIS A 190 2.41 -7.12 1.21
C HIS A 190 1.42 -8.26 1.38
N SER A 191 0.32 -7.97 2.07
CA SER A 191 -0.87 -8.83 2.02
C SER A 191 -1.57 -8.75 0.67
N ALA A 192 -1.46 -7.61 -0.03
CA ALA A 192 -1.89 -7.45 -1.41
C ALA A 192 -1.23 -6.22 -2.07
N ILE A 193 -1.05 -6.29 -3.39
CA ILE A 193 -0.71 -5.16 -4.25
C ILE A 193 -1.75 -5.12 -5.36
N ALA A 194 -2.71 -4.22 -5.21
CA ALA A 194 -3.80 -4.03 -6.16
C ALA A 194 -3.36 -3.08 -7.27
N SER A 195 -3.28 -3.63 -8.48
CA SER A 195 -3.02 -2.89 -9.69
C SER A 195 -3.63 -3.62 -10.87
N GLN A 196 -4.12 -2.88 -11.85
CA GLN A 196 -4.65 -3.46 -13.08
C GLN A 196 -3.56 -3.84 -14.07
N ARG A 197 -2.50 -3.05 -14.03
CA ARG A 197 -1.37 -3.15 -14.93
C ARG A 197 -0.20 -3.68 -14.13
N ARG A 198 0.33 -4.79 -14.61
CA ARG A 198 1.67 -5.24 -14.25
C ARG A 198 2.65 -4.49 -15.15
N GLU A 199 3.70 -3.98 -14.54
CA GLU A 199 4.83 -3.45 -15.28
C GLU A 199 5.71 -4.61 -15.74
N ASP A 200 6.22 -4.50 -16.97
CA ASP A 200 7.07 -5.54 -17.56
C ASP A 200 8.43 -5.65 -16.86
N PHE A 201 8.85 -4.60 -16.17
CA PHE A 201 10.14 -4.51 -15.52
C PHE A 201 10.07 -3.61 -14.29
N VAL A 202 10.43 -4.16 -13.13
CA VAL A 202 10.52 -3.44 -11.85
C VAL A 202 11.86 -3.75 -11.19
N VAL A 203 12.26 -2.99 -10.17
CA VAL A 203 13.30 -3.47 -9.23
C VAL A 203 12.58 -3.92 -7.98
N ASP A 204 12.37 -5.23 -7.87
CA ASP A 204 11.70 -5.83 -6.72
C ASP A 204 12.74 -6.44 -5.77
N LEU A 205 13.28 -5.61 -4.90
CA LEU A 205 14.10 -6.12 -3.81
C LEU A 205 13.24 -6.85 -2.77
N THR A 206 11.90 -6.72 -2.74
CA THR A 206 11.01 -7.40 -1.77
C THR A 206 10.85 -8.91 -2.02
N SER A 207 11.12 -9.38 -3.25
CA SER A 207 11.04 -10.78 -3.65
C SER A 207 12.05 -11.69 -2.96
N ARG A 208 11.67 -12.95 -2.72
CA ARG A 208 12.61 -14.02 -2.32
C ARG A 208 13.71 -14.27 -3.35
N LYS A 209 13.45 -14.02 -4.63
CA LYS A 209 14.44 -14.16 -5.69
C LYS A 209 15.59 -13.14 -5.57
N SER A 210 15.38 -12.06 -4.81
CA SER A 210 16.38 -11.01 -4.57
C SER A 210 17.17 -11.22 -3.27
N LEU A 211 17.01 -12.34 -2.55
CA LEU A 211 17.64 -12.55 -1.24
C LEU A 211 19.17 -12.51 -1.28
N GLU A 212 19.78 -13.10 -2.30
CA GLU A 212 21.24 -13.06 -2.48
C GLU A 212 21.71 -11.63 -2.75
N ALA A 213 21.03 -10.92 -3.65
CA ALA A 213 21.33 -9.52 -3.94
C ALA A 213 21.19 -8.64 -2.69
N ARG A 214 20.20 -8.87 -1.82
CA ARG A 214 20.06 -8.13 -0.55
C ARG A 214 21.25 -8.33 0.37
N ARG A 215 21.76 -9.56 0.49
CA ARG A 215 22.94 -9.87 1.33
C ARG A 215 24.15 -9.13 0.79
N LEU A 216 24.40 -9.25 -0.52
CA LEU A 216 25.48 -8.52 -1.17
C LEU A 216 25.31 -7.00 -1.01
N ILE A 217 24.10 -6.45 -1.12
CA ILE A 217 23.84 -5.02 -0.92
C ILE A 217 24.24 -4.56 0.50
N VAL A 218 23.99 -5.38 1.52
CA VAL A 218 24.39 -5.11 2.91
C VAL A 218 25.92 -5.21 3.08
N ASP A 219 26.54 -6.20 2.44
CA ASP A 219 28.00 -6.36 2.45
C ASP A 219 28.68 -5.15 1.77
N LEU A 220 28.20 -4.78 0.58
CA LEU A 220 28.64 -3.59 -0.16
C LEU A 220 28.48 -2.32 0.66
N ALA A 221 27.34 -2.16 1.34
CA ALA A 221 27.07 -1.02 2.21
C ALA A 221 28.08 -0.89 3.37
N SER A 222 28.76 -1.97 3.74
CA SER A 222 29.80 -2.01 4.76
C SER A 222 31.22 -1.77 4.21
N GLU A 223 31.38 -1.68 2.89
CA GLU A 223 32.66 -1.38 2.24
C GLU A 223 33.03 0.12 2.31
N ASN A 224 34.29 0.43 1.98
CA ASN A 224 34.77 1.80 1.90
C ASN A 224 33.87 2.65 0.94
N PRO A 225 33.27 3.76 1.42
CA PRO A 225 32.32 4.55 0.64
C PRO A 225 32.86 5.06 -0.70
N SER A 226 34.15 5.41 -0.77
CA SER A 226 34.78 5.92 -1.99
C SER A 226 34.94 4.82 -3.05
N ARG A 227 35.25 3.59 -2.63
CA ARG A 227 35.30 2.42 -3.53
C ARG A 227 33.92 2.10 -4.06
N LEU A 228 32.93 2.00 -3.17
CA LEU A 228 31.55 1.74 -3.56
C LEU A 228 30.99 2.83 -4.50
N ALA A 229 31.28 4.10 -4.25
CA ALA A 229 30.91 5.19 -5.15
C ALA A 229 31.57 5.06 -6.55
N SER A 230 32.78 4.51 -6.62
CA SER A 230 33.42 4.16 -7.90
C SER A 230 32.67 3.03 -8.61
N SER A 231 32.36 1.94 -7.90
CA SER A 231 31.58 0.82 -8.44
C SER A 231 30.20 1.26 -8.93
N ILE A 232 29.53 2.15 -8.21
CA ILE A 232 28.27 2.74 -8.66
C ILE A 232 28.47 3.49 -9.98
N ARG A 233 29.47 4.38 -10.08
CA ARG A 233 29.74 5.12 -11.33
C ARG A 233 30.02 4.19 -12.50
N GLU A 234 30.77 3.11 -12.26
CA GLU A 234 31.04 2.07 -13.25
C GLU A 234 29.75 1.35 -13.69
N ALA A 235 28.92 0.90 -12.75
CA ALA A 235 27.65 0.24 -13.05
C ALA A 235 26.72 1.14 -13.89
N TYR A 236 26.65 2.44 -13.58
CA TYR A 236 25.90 3.41 -14.37
C TYR A 236 26.49 3.67 -15.75
N ALA A 237 27.82 3.59 -15.92
CA ALA A 237 28.46 3.69 -17.23
C ALA A 237 28.15 2.46 -18.09
N LEU A 238 28.27 1.26 -17.50
CA LEU A 238 27.91 -0.01 -18.13
C LEU A 238 26.43 -0.03 -18.54
N ALA A 239 25.51 0.40 -17.68
CA ALA A 239 24.09 0.52 -18.00
C ALA A 239 23.77 1.49 -19.15
N LYS A 240 24.67 2.43 -19.47
CA LYS A 240 24.58 3.31 -20.66
C LYS A 240 25.15 2.68 -21.92
N GLY A 241 25.79 1.51 -21.81
CA GLY A 241 26.55 0.87 -22.88
C GLY A 241 28.00 1.37 -22.99
N ILE A 242 28.51 2.10 -21.99
CA ILE A 242 29.91 2.50 -21.94
C ILE A 242 30.69 1.37 -21.27
N VAL A 243 31.43 0.60 -22.07
CA VAL A 243 32.16 -0.57 -21.61
C VAL A 243 33.64 -0.22 -21.40
N PRO A 244 34.19 -0.43 -20.19
CA PRO A 244 35.63 -0.29 -19.95
C PRO A 244 36.46 -1.26 -20.80
N LEU A 245 37.67 -0.85 -21.20
CA LEU A 245 38.62 -1.72 -21.91
C LEU A 245 39.02 -2.95 -21.08
N THR A 246 38.88 -2.89 -19.77
CA THR A 246 39.20 -3.93 -18.80
C THR A 246 38.14 -5.03 -18.69
N MET A 247 36.97 -4.87 -19.31
CA MET A 247 35.89 -5.87 -19.24
C MET A 247 36.16 -7.05 -20.19
N TRP A 248 36.37 -8.24 -19.62
CA TRP A 248 36.66 -9.48 -20.34
C TRP A 248 35.53 -9.87 -21.31
N SER A 249 35.89 -10.40 -22.48
CA SER A 249 35.00 -10.72 -23.60
C SER A 249 33.84 -11.66 -23.24
N ASN A 250 34.03 -12.52 -22.25
CA ASN A 250 33.14 -13.65 -21.93
C ASN A 250 31.99 -13.22 -21.00
N VAL A 251 32.16 -12.09 -20.31
CA VAL A 251 31.15 -11.48 -19.42
C VAL A 251 30.20 -10.58 -20.23
N ARG A 252 30.46 -10.37 -21.54
CA ARG A 252 29.72 -9.40 -22.35
C ARG A 252 28.26 -9.77 -22.59
N ASP A 253 27.94 -11.04 -22.86
CA ASP A 253 26.61 -11.33 -23.43
C ASP A 253 25.49 -11.34 -22.39
N GLU A 254 25.77 -11.81 -21.17
CA GLU A 254 24.80 -11.77 -20.06
C GLU A 254 24.65 -10.35 -19.50
N ALA A 255 25.78 -9.66 -19.28
CA ALA A 255 25.77 -8.25 -18.87
C ALA A 255 25.08 -7.37 -19.92
N ARG A 256 25.26 -7.62 -21.23
CA ARG A 256 24.56 -6.88 -22.31
C ARG A 256 23.04 -7.03 -22.23
N ARG A 257 22.51 -8.21 -21.92
CA ARG A 257 21.07 -8.42 -21.80
C ARG A 257 20.50 -7.62 -20.63
N VAL A 258 21.15 -7.69 -19.46
CA VAL A 258 20.79 -6.91 -18.27
C VAL A 258 20.88 -5.40 -18.57
N ILE A 259 22.00 -4.95 -19.14
CA ILE A 259 22.21 -3.55 -19.54
C ILE A 259 21.11 -3.06 -20.50
N GLU A 260 20.73 -3.86 -21.50
CA GLU A 260 19.69 -3.48 -22.46
C GLU A 260 18.31 -3.37 -21.79
N GLN A 261 17.97 -4.29 -20.88
CA GLN A 261 16.72 -4.20 -20.10
C GLN A 261 16.70 -2.93 -19.24
N TYR A 262 17.76 -2.66 -18.48
CA TYR A 262 17.87 -1.42 -17.68
C TYR A 262 17.82 -0.16 -18.55
N ARG A 263 18.46 -0.17 -19.71
CA ARG A 263 18.46 0.94 -20.68
C ARG A 263 17.07 1.20 -21.25
N ARG A 264 16.28 0.16 -21.48
CA ARG A 264 14.89 0.26 -21.98
C ARG A 264 13.95 0.88 -20.95
N TYR A 265 14.07 0.50 -19.67
CA TYR A 265 13.08 0.87 -18.64
C TYR A 265 13.49 2.05 -17.73
N TYR A 266 14.79 2.34 -17.55
CA TYR A 266 15.27 3.38 -16.63
C TYR A 266 16.00 4.56 -17.30
N ARG A 267 15.84 4.73 -18.61
CA ARG A 267 16.52 5.76 -19.43
C ARG A 267 16.54 7.19 -18.82
N PRO A 268 15.49 7.71 -18.14
CA PRO A 268 15.51 9.04 -17.55
C PRO A 268 16.35 9.17 -16.26
N GLN A 269 16.72 8.05 -15.62
CA GLN A 269 17.27 8.01 -14.26
C GLN A 269 18.66 7.33 -14.17
N LEU A 270 19.33 7.10 -15.31
CA LEU A 270 20.68 6.54 -15.37
C LEU A 270 21.77 7.58 -14.99
N LYS A 271 21.62 8.24 -13.85
CA LYS A 271 22.70 9.01 -13.22
C LYS A 271 22.80 8.62 -11.74
N PRO A 272 24.03 8.46 -11.21
CA PRO A 272 24.21 8.33 -9.77
C PRO A 272 23.53 9.49 -9.03
N PRO A 273 22.96 9.26 -7.84
CA PRO A 273 22.38 10.33 -7.04
C PRO A 273 23.44 11.36 -6.66
N LYS A 274 23.11 12.66 -6.74
CA LYS A 274 24.08 13.75 -6.45
C LYS A 274 24.70 13.63 -5.05
N ASN A 275 23.93 13.16 -4.08
CA ASN A 275 24.35 13.06 -2.68
C ASN A 275 24.74 11.63 -2.28
N ILE A 276 25.01 10.74 -3.25
CA ILE A 276 25.23 9.31 -2.97
C ILE A 276 26.38 9.10 -2.00
N GLU A 277 27.51 9.80 -2.15
CA GLU A 277 28.67 9.63 -1.28
C GLU A 277 28.38 9.98 0.18
N ALA A 278 27.62 11.04 0.44
CA ALA A 278 27.24 11.42 1.81
C ALA A 278 26.34 10.36 2.45
N VAL A 279 25.40 9.81 1.67
CA VAL A 279 24.55 8.70 2.12
C VAL A 279 25.39 7.45 2.38
N LEU A 280 26.31 7.09 1.48
CA LEU A 280 27.19 5.93 1.66
C LEU A 280 28.10 6.05 2.88
N ARG A 281 28.63 7.25 3.18
CA ARG A 281 29.39 7.48 4.42
C ARG A 281 28.53 7.24 5.65
N ARG A 282 27.32 7.79 5.68
CA ARG A 282 26.38 7.57 6.80
C ARG A 282 26.02 6.10 6.96
N VAL A 283 25.76 5.41 5.85
CA VAL A 283 25.48 3.97 5.87
C VAL A 283 26.67 3.18 6.42
N TRP A 284 27.88 3.51 5.98
CA TRP A 284 29.11 2.88 6.46
C TRP A 284 29.35 3.12 7.95
N GLU A 285 29.18 4.37 8.42
CA GLU A 285 29.29 4.73 9.83
C GLU A 285 28.30 3.97 10.72
N LEU A 286 27.08 3.73 10.22
CA LEU A 286 26.05 2.96 10.92
C LEU A 286 26.23 1.45 10.79
N SER A 287 26.98 0.98 9.78
CA SER A 287 27.34 -0.43 9.54
C SER A 287 26.16 -1.40 9.73
N PRO A 288 25.08 -1.29 8.91
CA PRO A 288 23.87 -2.08 9.07
C PRO A 288 24.18 -3.58 8.93
N ARG A 289 23.60 -4.40 9.82
CA ARG A 289 23.79 -5.86 9.84
C ARG A 289 22.72 -6.61 9.06
N SER A 290 21.66 -5.92 8.69
CA SER A 290 20.52 -6.48 7.98
C SER A 290 20.03 -5.52 6.90
N PHE A 291 19.35 -6.10 5.90
CA PHE A 291 18.76 -5.31 4.82
C PHE A 291 17.68 -4.35 5.35
N GLU A 292 16.96 -4.75 6.39
CA GLU A 292 15.98 -3.90 7.07
C GLU A 292 16.63 -2.69 7.74
N GLU A 293 17.71 -2.89 8.51
CA GLU A 293 18.47 -1.78 9.11
C GLU A 293 18.94 -0.81 8.03
N LEU A 294 19.53 -1.31 6.95
CA LEU A 294 19.97 -0.49 5.82
C LEU A 294 18.83 0.37 5.25
N VAL A 295 17.66 -0.22 5.00
CA VAL A 295 16.48 0.47 4.45
C VAL A 295 15.97 1.56 5.40
N MET A 296 16.08 1.31 6.72
CA MET A 296 15.61 2.22 7.77
C MET A 296 16.55 3.40 8.03
N ILE A 297 17.78 3.38 7.51
CA ILE A 297 18.70 4.51 7.58
C ILE A 297 18.12 5.72 6.82
N GLU A 298 18.16 6.88 7.46
CA GLU A 298 17.75 8.14 6.84
C GLU A 298 18.70 8.52 5.70
N GLY A 299 18.13 8.91 4.56
CA GLY A 299 18.87 9.18 3.32
C GLY A 299 19.01 7.98 2.39
N VAL A 300 18.81 6.75 2.89
CA VAL A 300 18.68 5.56 2.03
C VAL A 300 17.30 5.59 1.38
N GLY A 301 17.25 6.04 0.13
CA GLY A 301 16.05 6.13 -0.69
C GLY A 301 16.09 5.23 -1.93
N PRO A 302 15.08 5.33 -2.82
CA PRO A 302 15.00 4.51 -4.03
C PRO A 302 16.26 4.60 -4.89
N ALA A 303 16.80 5.80 -5.06
CA ALA A 303 17.96 6.01 -5.92
C ALA A 303 19.24 5.36 -5.34
N THR A 304 19.40 5.36 -4.02
CA THR A 304 20.51 4.68 -3.32
C THR A 304 20.38 3.17 -3.47
N LEU A 305 19.22 2.59 -3.12
CA LEU A 305 19.02 1.14 -3.23
C LEU A 305 19.10 0.66 -4.68
N ARG A 306 18.61 1.45 -5.64
CA ARG A 306 18.77 1.16 -7.07
C ARG A 306 20.22 1.16 -7.50
N SER A 307 21.02 2.09 -6.98
CA SER A 307 22.46 2.14 -7.28
C SER A 307 23.18 0.88 -6.77
N LEU A 308 22.86 0.44 -5.55
CA LEU A 308 23.43 -0.77 -4.95
C LEU A 308 22.95 -2.03 -5.68
N ALA A 309 21.66 -2.09 -6.02
CA ALA A 309 21.07 -3.13 -6.86
C ALA A 309 21.79 -3.24 -8.22
N LEU A 310 22.02 -2.10 -8.88
CA LEU A 310 22.73 -2.06 -10.16
C LEU A 310 24.16 -2.60 -10.04
N VAL A 311 24.86 -2.27 -8.94
CA VAL A 311 26.19 -2.83 -8.67
C VAL A 311 26.12 -4.34 -8.46
N ALA A 312 25.19 -4.82 -7.62
CA ALA A 312 25.02 -6.25 -7.37
C ALA A 312 24.77 -7.04 -8.67
N GLU A 313 23.91 -6.52 -9.54
CA GLU A 313 23.51 -7.25 -10.75
C GLU A 313 24.51 -7.09 -11.90
N ILE A 314 25.04 -5.89 -12.16
CA ILE A 314 25.93 -5.65 -13.31
C ILE A 314 27.39 -6.00 -13.00
N ILE A 315 27.88 -5.66 -11.81
CA ILE A 315 29.30 -5.85 -11.46
C ILE A 315 29.52 -7.25 -10.88
N TYR A 316 28.64 -7.68 -9.98
CA TYR A 316 28.79 -8.95 -9.28
C TYR A 316 27.97 -10.10 -9.88
N GLY A 317 27.10 -9.82 -10.87
CA GLY A 317 26.30 -10.86 -11.54
C GLY A 317 25.24 -11.50 -10.63
N VAL A 318 24.90 -10.89 -9.50
CA VAL A 318 23.90 -11.41 -8.57
C VAL A 318 22.52 -10.92 -8.99
N PRO A 319 21.60 -11.82 -9.40
CA PRO A 319 20.33 -11.43 -10.01
C PRO A 319 19.37 -10.77 -9.02
N ILE A 320 18.55 -9.87 -9.54
CA ILE A 320 17.44 -9.22 -8.82
C ILE A 320 16.13 -9.57 -9.50
N SER A 321 15.06 -9.69 -8.71
CA SER A 321 13.72 -9.87 -9.28
C SER A 321 13.28 -8.63 -10.04
N HIS A 322 12.97 -8.83 -11.33
CA HIS A 322 12.29 -7.84 -12.17
C HIS A 322 10.82 -8.12 -12.41
N HIS A 323 10.29 -9.15 -11.74
CA HIS A 323 8.88 -9.51 -11.82
C HIS A 323 8.06 -8.58 -10.93
N ASP A 324 7.02 -7.95 -11.50
CA ASP A 324 6.09 -7.11 -10.75
C ASP A 324 5.22 -7.95 -9.78
N PRO A 325 5.31 -7.74 -8.46
CA PRO A 325 4.55 -8.51 -7.47
C PRO A 325 3.05 -8.17 -7.43
N ALA A 326 2.56 -7.22 -8.26
CA ALA A 326 1.14 -6.88 -8.34
C ALA A 326 0.27 -8.12 -8.57
N SER A 327 -0.63 -8.42 -7.62
CA SER A 327 -1.19 -9.76 -7.51
C SER A 327 -2.47 -9.99 -8.31
N SER A 328 -3.22 -8.96 -8.74
CA SER A 328 -4.31 -9.01 -9.76
C SER A 328 -5.18 -7.74 -9.72
N PRO A 329 -5.95 -7.43 -10.79
CA PRO A 329 -7.04 -6.46 -10.70
C PRO A 329 -8.08 -6.95 -9.68
N ILE A 330 -8.52 -6.03 -8.82
CA ILE A 330 -9.70 -6.29 -7.98
C ILE A 330 -10.90 -6.22 -8.93
N ASP A 331 -11.86 -7.15 -8.88
CA ASP A 331 -13.16 -7.03 -9.57
C ASP A 331 -14.27 -6.86 -8.52
N PRO A 332 -14.59 -5.62 -8.14
CA PRO A 332 -15.63 -5.26 -7.19
C PRO A 332 -16.75 -4.49 -7.89
N PHE A 333 -16.81 -4.45 -9.23
CA PHE A 333 -17.80 -3.66 -9.95
C PHE A 333 -19.22 -4.06 -9.56
N ARG A 334 -19.42 -5.35 -9.23
CA ARG A 334 -20.68 -5.85 -8.64
C ARG A 334 -21.16 -5.05 -7.43
N TYR A 335 -20.25 -4.50 -6.62
CA TYR A 335 -20.58 -3.71 -5.44
C TYR A 335 -20.95 -2.27 -5.78
N ALA A 336 -20.59 -1.75 -6.96
CA ALA A 336 -21.03 -0.42 -7.41
C ALA A 336 -22.55 -0.36 -7.63
N TYR A 337 -23.19 -1.51 -7.87
CA TYR A 337 -24.66 -1.64 -7.93
C TYR A 337 -25.35 -1.46 -6.58
N ILE A 338 -24.62 -1.43 -5.46
CA ILE A 338 -25.23 -1.21 -4.13
C ILE A 338 -25.81 0.20 -4.07
N ALA A 339 -24.99 1.22 -4.33
CA ALA A 339 -25.41 2.61 -4.16
C ALA A 339 -25.44 3.40 -5.46
N GLY A 340 -24.83 2.88 -6.54
CA GLY A 340 -24.43 3.66 -7.70
C GLY A 340 -23.09 4.37 -7.48
N GLY A 341 -22.53 4.92 -8.54
CA GLY A 341 -21.27 5.65 -8.51
C GLY A 341 -21.48 7.16 -8.44
N LYS A 342 -20.41 7.88 -8.07
CA LYS A 342 -20.35 9.34 -8.18
C LYS A 342 -20.43 9.77 -9.65
N ASP A 343 -19.77 9.02 -10.53
CA ASP A 343 -19.70 9.30 -11.98
C ASP A 343 -20.88 8.69 -12.76
N GLY A 344 -21.86 8.11 -12.07
CA GLY A 344 -23.07 7.60 -12.71
C GLY A 344 -22.95 6.19 -13.28
N VAL A 345 -21.89 5.46 -12.96
CA VAL A 345 -21.66 4.07 -13.40
C VAL A 345 -21.75 3.12 -12.19
N PRO A 346 -22.59 2.08 -12.21
CA PRO A 346 -23.52 1.70 -13.29
C PRO A 346 -24.74 2.63 -13.44
N PHE A 347 -25.06 3.38 -12.38
CA PHE A 347 -26.08 4.43 -12.37
C PHE A 347 -25.69 5.50 -11.33
N PRO A 348 -26.27 6.72 -11.39
CA PRO A 348 -26.02 7.78 -10.41
C PRO A 348 -26.41 7.35 -9.00
N PHE A 349 -25.65 7.81 -8.01
CA PHE A 349 -25.91 7.52 -6.60
C PHE A 349 -27.40 7.65 -6.22
N ARG A 350 -28.00 6.56 -5.74
CA ARG A 350 -29.42 6.44 -5.41
C ARG A 350 -29.68 6.78 -3.95
N ARG A 351 -30.02 8.04 -3.68
CA ARG A 351 -30.31 8.54 -2.31
C ARG A 351 -31.45 7.77 -1.65
N ASP A 352 -32.52 7.51 -2.39
CA ASP A 352 -33.70 6.75 -1.94
C ASP A 352 -33.36 5.32 -1.51
N TYR A 353 -32.42 4.68 -2.20
CA TYR A 353 -31.93 3.37 -1.83
C TYR A 353 -30.98 3.43 -0.62
N ALA A 354 -30.07 4.41 -0.61
CA ALA A 354 -29.15 4.62 0.51
C ALA A 354 -29.88 4.86 1.84
N GLU A 355 -30.97 5.64 1.85
CA GLU A 355 -31.80 5.86 3.04
C GLU A 355 -32.42 4.55 3.55
N LYS A 356 -32.98 3.72 2.67
CA LYS A 356 -33.52 2.40 3.05
C LYS A 356 -32.45 1.46 3.62
N VAL A 357 -31.24 1.48 3.05
CA VAL A 357 -30.11 0.70 3.55
C VAL A 357 -29.69 1.18 4.94
N LEU A 358 -29.66 2.50 5.17
CA LEU A 358 -29.37 3.08 6.47
C LEU A 358 -30.41 2.66 7.52
N GLU A 359 -31.70 2.83 7.22
CA GLU A 359 -32.79 2.40 8.11
C GLU A 359 -32.69 0.92 8.47
N PHE A 360 -32.38 0.07 7.49
CA PHE A 360 -32.18 -1.35 7.71
C PHE A 360 -30.99 -1.65 8.62
N LEU A 361 -29.82 -1.06 8.36
CA LEU A 361 -28.61 -1.28 9.17
C LEU A 361 -28.79 -0.76 10.60
N GLU A 362 -29.40 0.41 10.78
CA GLU A 362 -29.71 0.96 12.09
C GLU A 362 -30.68 0.07 12.87
N ALA A 363 -31.70 -0.49 12.21
CA ALA A 363 -32.61 -1.44 12.84
C ALA A 363 -31.90 -2.74 13.26
N VAL A 364 -31.01 -3.26 12.41
CA VAL A 364 -30.16 -4.43 12.71
C VAL A 364 -29.26 -4.17 13.91
N ILE A 365 -28.59 -3.02 13.97
CA ILE A 365 -27.69 -2.66 15.08
C ILE A 365 -28.48 -2.50 16.38
N ARG A 366 -29.62 -1.81 16.36
CA ARG A 366 -30.49 -1.68 17.54
C ARG A 366 -30.94 -3.04 18.06
N GLU A 367 -31.33 -3.96 17.18
CA GLU A 367 -31.71 -5.32 17.55
C GLU A 367 -30.52 -6.11 18.14
N ALA A 368 -29.33 -5.97 17.55
CA ALA A 368 -28.13 -6.67 18.00
C ALA A 368 -27.67 -6.26 19.40
N ARG A 369 -27.96 -5.02 19.81
CA ARG A 369 -27.61 -4.50 21.14
C ARG A 369 -28.57 -4.91 22.26
N LEU A 370 -29.71 -5.53 21.95
CA LEU A 370 -30.69 -5.93 22.97
C LEU A 370 -30.17 -7.09 23.83
N ASP A 371 -29.77 -8.17 23.17
CA ASP A 371 -29.29 -9.41 23.80
C ASP A 371 -28.62 -10.33 22.76
N GLU A 372 -27.86 -11.32 23.23
CA GLU A 372 -27.11 -12.26 22.38
C GLU A 372 -28.01 -13.09 21.42
N LYS A 373 -29.24 -13.42 21.83
CA LYS A 373 -30.19 -14.13 20.96
C LYS A 373 -30.70 -13.21 19.85
N SER A 374 -30.99 -11.95 20.17
CA SER A 374 -31.36 -10.91 19.19
C SER A 374 -30.22 -10.61 18.22
N LYS A 375 -28.97 -10.54 18.70
CA LYS A 375 -27.76 -10.45 17.87
C LYS A 375 -27.66 -11.58 16.84
N ARG A 376 -27.85 -12.82 17.27
CA ARG A 376 -27.83 -13.99 16.36
C ARG A 376 -28.95 -13.94 15.32
N ARG A 377 -30.16 -13.51 15.71
CA ARG A 377 -31.29 -13.34 14.76
C ARG A 377 -31.01 -12.25 13.73
N ALA A 378 -30.50 -11.10 14.16
CA ALA A 378 -30.14 -10.00 13.28
C ALA A 378 -29.07 -10.43 12.26
N LEU A 379 -28.05 -11.17 12.71
CA LEU A 379 -27.03 -11.73 11.84
C LEU A 379 -27.59 -12.74 10.84
N ALA A 380 -28.47 -13.66 11.28
CA ALA A 380 -29.13 -14.63 10.41
C ALA A 380 -29.98 -13.95 9.33
N ARG A 381 -30.64 -12.82 9.66
CA ARG A 381 -31.39 -12.01 8.68
C ARG A 381 -30.48 -11.45 7.60
N ILE A 382 -29.32 -10.90 7.97
CA ILE A 382 -28.32 -10.41 7.01
C ILE A 382 -27.82 -11.54 6.12
N GLN A 383 -27.46 -12.69 6.70
CA GLN A 383 -26.97 -13.85 5.95
C GLN A 383 -28.02 -14.39 4.98
N ARG A 384 -29.29 -14.45 5.40
CA ARG A 384 -30.40 -14.85 4.53
C ARG A 384 -30.56 -13.90 3.35
N LEU A 385 -30.50 -12.59 3.57
CA LEU A 385 -30.55 -11.62 2.46
C LEU A 385 -29.34 -11.75 1.53
N ALA A 386 -28.14 -11.95 2.09
CA ALA A 386 -26.94 -12.17 1.28
C ALA A 386 -27.05 -13.44 0.42
N SER A 387 -27.70 -14.50 0.91
CA SER A 387 -27.92 -15.73 0.13
C SER A 387 -28.87 -15.57 -1.06
N LEU A 388 -29.69 -14.51 -1.08
CA LEU A 388 -30.58 -14.18 -2.18
C LEU A 388 -29.89 -13.37 -3.29
N LEU A 389 -28.67 -12.87 -3.04
CA LEU A 389 -27.90 -12.16 -4.06
C LEU A 389 -27.39 -13.16 -5.11
N PRO A 390 -27.43 -12.80 -6.41
CA PRO A 390 -26.81 -13.61 -7.45
C PRO A 390 -25.33 -13.88 -7.10
N LYS A 391 -24.91 -15.14 -7.22
CA LYS A 391 -23.52 -15.53 -6.93
C LYS A 391 -22.55 -14.84 -7.85
#